data_AF-F3GNH8-F1
#
_entry.id   AF-F3GNH8-F1
#
_cell.length_a   1.000
_cell.length_b   1.000
_cell.length_c   1.000
_cell.angle_alpha   90.00
_cell.angle_beta   90.00
_cell.angle_gamma   90.00
#
_symmetry.space_group_name_H-M   'P 1'
#
loop_
_entity.id
_entity.type
_entity.pdbx_description
1 polymer ?
#
loop_
_entity_poly.entity_id
_entity_poly.type
_entity_poly.pdbx_seq_one_letter_code
_entity_poly.pdbx_strand_id
1 'polypeptide(L)' 'AEPPGILSLRVDPLSGRAATPSTPNAFFELFKSEDTPPSVNELGGSSAPGSPLPADESAPIDLF' A
#
# COMPACT_ATOMS: atom_id res chain seq x y z
N ALA A 1 25.36 -5.53 -14.83
CA ALA A 1 24.75 -4.18 -14.88
C ALA A 1 23.25 -4.37 -14.83
N GLU A 2 22.54 -3.59 -14.00
CA GLU A 2 21.07 -3.53 -14.01
C GLU A 2 20.61 -3.11 -15.42
N PRO A 3 19.59 -3.76 -16.01
CA PRO A 3 19.03 -3.33 -17.30
C PRO A 3 18.47 -1.90 -17.19
N PRO A 4 18.69 -1.03 -18.19
CA PRO A 4 18.02 0.26 -18.23
C PRO A 4 16.51 0.07 -18.23
N GLY A 5 15.79 0.92 -17.51
CA GLY A 5 14.33 0.84 -17.39
C GLY A 5 13.82 -0.13 -16.32
N ILE A 6 14.69 -0.64 -15.44
CA ILE A 6 14.30 -1.35 -14.22
C ILE A 6 14.53 -0.44 -13.00
N LEU A 7 13.56 -0.45 -12.09
CA LEU A 7 13.59 0.28 -10.82
C LEU A 7 13.41 -0.72 -9.67
N SER A 8 14.20 -0.56 -8.60
CA SER A 8 13.98 -1.28 -7.35
C SER A 8 13.16 -0.42 -6.39
N LEU A 9 11.98 -0.90 -6.00
CA LEU A 9 11.05 -0.18 -5.13
C LEU A 9 10.78 -1.00 -3.86
N ARG A 10 10.54 -0.30 -2.74
CA ARG A 10 10.02 -0.93 -1.52
C ARG A 10 8.54 -1.20 -1.68
N VAL A 11 8.11 -2.42 -1.38
CA VAL A 11 6.72 -2.87 -1.50
C VAL A 11 6.21 -3.35 -0.16
N ASP A 12 4.99 -2.96 0.17
CA ASP A 12 4.25 -3.46 1.32
C ASP A 12 3.62 -4.82 0.96
N PRO A 13 3.95 -5.91 1.66
CA PRO A 13 3.42 -7.25 1.35
C PRO A 13 1.90 -7.37 1.55
N LEU A 14 1.28 -6.48 2.32
CA LEU A 14 -0.17 -6.52 2.54
C LEU A 14 -0.94 -5.88 1.38
N SER A 15 -0.45 -4.75 0.86
CA SER A 15 -1.16 -3.97 -0.15
C SER A 15 -0.61 -4.12 -1.57
N GLY A 16 0.62 -4.64 -1.73
CA GLY A 16 1.32 -4.70 -3.02
C GLY A 16 1.74 -3.33 -3.56
N ARG A 17 1.71 -2.29 -2.72
CA ARG A 17 1.95 -0.89 -3.09
C ARG A 17 3.34 -0.41 -2.70
N ALA A 18 3.78 0.68 -3.31
CA ALA A 18 5.05 1.31 -2.95
C ALA A 18 4.99 1.82 -1.50
N ALA A 19 5.86 1.27 -0.66
CA ALA A 19 5.88 1.42 0.78
C ALA A 19 6.73 2.60 1.24
N THR A 20 6.35 3.17 2.39
CA THR A 20 7.17 4.18 3.07
C THR A 20 8.35 3.54 3.81
N PRO A 21 9.40 4.30 4.17
CA PRO A 21 10.51 3.78 4.98
C PRO A 21 10.08 3.18 6.33
N SER A 22 8.95 3.65 6.87
CA SER A 22 8.34 3.21 8.13
C SER A 22 7.49 1.95 8.02
N THR A 23 7.21 1.44 6.82
CA THR A 23 6.38 0.24 6.65
C THR A 23 7.14 -1.00 7.13
N PRO A 24 6.67 -1.69 8.18
CA PRO A 24 7.33 -2.89 8.69
C PRO A 24 7.21 -4.04 7.69
N ASN A 25 8.22 -4.91 7.63
CA ASN A 25 8.27 -6.07 6.72
C ASN A 25 8.17 -5.73 5.22
N ALA A 26 8.43 -4.48 4.83
CA ALA A 26 8.55 -4.13 3.42
C ALA A 26 9.75 -4.84 2.78
N PHE A 27 9.58 -5.28 1.54
CA PHE A 27 10.63 -5.91 0.75
C PHE A 27 10.95 -5.07 -0.49
N PHE A 28 12.08 -5.34 -1.14
CA PHE A 28 12.41 -4.72 -2.41
C PHE A 28 12.01 -5.62 -3.57
N GLU A 29 11.38 -5.04 -4.58
CA GLU A 29 11.00 -5.72 -5.81
C GLU A 29 11.42 -4.89 -7.03
N LEU A 30 11.75 -5.58 -8.13
CA LEU A 30 12.22 -4.98 -9.36
C LEU A 30 11.04 -4.80 -10.31
N PHE A 31 10.77 -3.56 -10.70
CA PHE A 31 9.71 -3.19 -11.62
C PHE A 31 10.26 -2.59 -12.89
N LYS A 32 9.50 -2.67 -13.97
CA LYS A 32 9.75 -1.84 -15.15
C LYS A 32 9.39 -0.39 -14.82
N SER A 33 10.12 0.57 -15.35
CA SER A 33 9.91 1.99 -15.07
C SER A 33 8.49 2.47 -15.43
N GLU A 34 7.87 1.90 -16.45
CA GLU A 34 6.49 2.22 -16.85
C GLU A 34 5.39 1.49 -16.06
N ASP A 35 5.75 0.47 -15.28
CA ASP A 35 4.80 -0.44 -14.61
C ASP A 35 5.15 -0.54 -13.11
N THR A 36 5.13 0.62 -12.45
CA THR A 36 5.42 0.72 -11.02
C THR A 36 4.11 0.77 -10.21
N PRO A 37 4.04 0.10 -9.05
CA PRO A 37 2.84 0.13 -8.23
C PRO A 37 2.61 1.54 -7.64
N PRO A 38 1.35 1.96 -7.45
CA PRO A 38 1.03 3.25 -6.85
C PRO A 38 1.52 3.33 -5.40
N SER A 39 1.70 4.56 -4.89
CA SER A 39 2.19 4.77 -3.53
C SER A 39 1.10 4.60 -2.48
N VAL A 40 1.46 4.11 -1.29
CA VAL A 40 0.52 3.99 -0.16
C VAL A 40 -0.13 5.33 0.24
N ASN A 41 0.51 6.46 -0.05
CA ASN A 41 0.02 7.80 0.31
C ASN A 41 -1.02 8.37 -0.68
N GLU A 42 -1.08 7.85 -1.92
CA GLU A 42 -2.01 8.36 -2.94
C GLU A 42 -3.46 7.92 -2.69
N LEU A 43 -3.64 6.78 -2.02
CA LEU A 43 -4.93 6.32 -1.50
C LEU A 43 -4.96 6.54 0.01
N GLY A 44 -5.29 7.76 0.41
CA GLY A 44 -5.39 8.16 1.82
C GLY A 44 -6.07 7.09 2.67
N GLY A 45 -5.31 6.54 3.62
CA GLY A 45 -5.81 5.74 4.74
C GLY A 45 -6.74 4.59 4.38
N SER A 46 -6.64 4.00 3.20
CA SER A 46 -7.48 2.83 2.85
C SER A 46 -7.06 1.68 3.76
N SER A 47 -7.87 1.44 4.79
CA SER A 47 -7.81 0.29 5.68
C SER A 47 -7.43 -0.96 4.89
N ALA A 48 -6.29 -1.58 5.21
CA ALA A 48 -5.86 -2.80 4.57
C ALA A 48 -7.01 -3.83 4.63
N PRO A 49 -7.23 -4.65 3.59
CA PRO A 49 -8.23 -5.71 3.66
C PRO A 49 -8.01 -6.58 4.91
N GLY A 50 -8.97 -6.57 5.85
CA GLY A 50 -8.87 -7.27 7.14
C GLY A 50 -8.35 -6.44 8.33
N SER A 51 -8.03 -5.15 8.14
CA SER A 51 -7.81 -4.25 9.26
C SER A 51 -9.13 -3.99 10.01
N PRO A 52 -9.07 -3.88 11.35
CA PRO A 52 -10.28 -3.62 12.13
C PRO A 52 -10.90 -2.31 11.68
N LEU A 53 -12.22 -2.33 11.48
CA LEU A 53 -13.02 -1.13 11.29
C LEU A 53 -12.69 -0.14 12.42
N PRO A 54 -12.47 1.15 12.14
CA PRO A 54 -12.34 2.14 13.21
C PRO A 54 -13.57 2.05 14.12
N ALA A 55 -13.37 2.02 15.43
CA ALA A 55 -14.41 1.73 16.43
C ALA A 55 -15.62 2.68 16.37
N ASP A 56 -15.49 3.81 15.68
CA ASP A 56 -16.55 4.81 15.45
C ASP A 56 -17.56 4.38 14.36
N GLU A 57 -17.24 3.37 13.55
CA GLU A 57 -18.20 2.74 12.61
C GLU A 57 -18.95 1.56 13.27
N SER A 58 -19.15 1.59 14.60
CA SER A 58 -19.97 0.60 15.33
C SER A 58 -21.36 1.11 15.72
N ALA A 59 -21.64 2.41 15.51
CA ALA A 59 -22.98 2.93 15.66
C ALA A 59 -23.77 2.67 14.36
N PRO A 60 -24.80 1.81 14.37
CA PRO A 60 -25.68 1.69 13.22
C PRO A 60 -26.27 3.06 12.92
N ILE A 61 -26.10 3.55 11.69
CA ILE A 61 -26.81 4.72 11.18
C ILE A 61 -28.31 4.42 11.34
N ASP A 62 -28.97 5.21 12.17
CA ASP A 62 -30.42 5.15 12.32
C ASP A 62 -31.04 5.80 11.07
N LEU A 63 -31.61 4.96 10.20
CA LEU A 63 -32.26 5.37 8.95
C LEU A 63 -33.79 5.16 9.02
N PHE A 64 -34.36 5.34 10.21
CA PHE A 64 -35.78 5.14 10.48
C PHE A 64 -36.43 6.37 11.12
#